data_AF-A0A4Y1Z6R2-F1
#
_entry.id   AF-A0A4Y1Z6R2-F1
#
_cell.length_a   1.000
_cell.length_b   1.000
_cell.length_c   1.000
_cell.angle_alpha   90.00
_cell.angle_beta   90.00
_cell.angle_gamma   90.00
#
_symmetry.space_group_name_H-M   'P 1'
#
loop_
_entity.id
_entity.type
_entity.pdbx_description
1 polymer ?
#
loop_
_entity_poly.entity_id
_entity_poly.type
_entity_poly.pdbx_seq_one_letter_code
_entity_poly.pdbx_strand_id
1 'polypeptide(L)'
;MECVYLDGRPFIEQMGSKEKVIALGYFDGVHLGHQKVIKTAVQIAEEKGMEAAVMTFYPHPSVVLRPDSKREAELTPNAAKAELFEQLGVNTIYFVKFDRTLSQLSPQNFVMST
;
A
#
# COMPACT_ATOMS: atom_id res chain seq x y z
N MET A 1 12.80 0.21 8.28
CA MET A 1 11.54 0.70 7.66
C MET A 1 10.36 0.47 8.60
N GLU A 2 9.34 1.33 8.60
CA GLU A 2 8.12 1.20 9.42
C GLU A 2 7.01 0.47 8.67
N CYS A 3 6.28 -0.44 9.34
CA CYS A 3 5.08 -1.08 8.79
C CYS A 3 3.86 -0.74 9.64
N VAL A 4 2.86 -0.11 9.03
CA VAL A 4 1.63 0.33 9.68
C VAL A 4 0.44 -0.41 9.07
N TYR A 5 -0.34 -1.09 9.90
CA TYR A 5 -1.58 -1.75 9.50
C TYR A 5 -2.76 -0.81 9.74
N LEU A 6 -3.46 -0.46 8.67
CA LEU A 6 -4.57 0.49 8.67
C LEU A 6 -5.89 -0.29 8.63
N ASP A 7 -6.42 -0.55 9.83
CA ASP A 7 -7.59 -1.41 10.04
C ASP A 7 -8.85 -0.63 10.42
N GLY A 8 -8.66 0.55 11.02
CA GLY A 8 -9.72 1.50 11.33
C GLY A 8 -9.97 2.46 10.17
N ARG A 9 -11.16 3.07 10.11
CA ARG A 9 -11.46 4.20 9.22
C ARG A 9 -11.83 5.44 10.05
N PRO A 10 -11.46 6.65 9.60
CA PRO A 10 -10.67 6.95 8.39
C PRO A 10 -9.19 6.58 8.56
N PHE A 11 -8.51 6.26 7.45
CA PHE A 11 -7.12 5.80 7.49
C PHE A 11 -6.16 6.93 7.89
N ILE A 12 -6.48 8.16 7.51
CA ILE A 12 -5.67 9.36 7.79
C ILE A 12 -5.37 9.56 9.27
N GLU A 13 -6.28 9.17 10.17
CA GLU A 13 -6.09 9.27 11.63
C GLU A 13 -4.97 8.34 12.14
N GLN A 14 -4.61 7.31 11.36
CA GLN A 14 -3.56 6.35 11.66
C GLN A 14 -2.26 6.62 10.89
N MET A 15 -2.23 7.58 9.95
CA MET A 15 -1.09 7.81 9.03
C MET A 15 -0.07 8.86 9.53
N GLY A 16 -0.32 9.49 10.67
CA GLY A 16 0.51 10.55 11.25
C GLY A 16 0.44 11.87 10.48
N SER A 17 1.03 12.94 11.03
CA SER A 17 0.89 14.30 10.47
C SER A 17 1.99 14.74 9.50
N LYS A 18 3.03 13.93 9.32
CA LYS A 18 4.12 14.24 8.36
C LYS A 18 3.66 14.03 6.92
N GLU A 19 3.94 15.01 6.07
CA GLU A 19 3.76 14.90 4.61
C GLU A 19 4.68 13.83 4.02
N LYS A 20 4.16 13.05 3.07
CA LYS A 20 4.86 11.90 2.44
C LYS A 20 4.56 11.84 0.96
N VAL A 21 5.45 11.21 0.20
CA VAL A 21 5.18 10.82 -1.20
C VAL A 21 4.82 9.33 -1.21
N ILE A 22 3.62 9.00 -1.65
CA ILE A 22 3.08 7.64 -1.56
C ILE A 22 2.98 7.00 -2.95
N ALA A 23 3.60 5.83 -3.12
CA ALA A 23 3.28 4.91 -4.21
C ALA A 23 2.09 4.03 -3.81
N LEU A 24 0.99 4.10 -4.55
CA LEU A 24 -0.25 3.36 -4.28
C LEU A 24 -0.40 2.16 -5.25
N GLY A 25 -0.60 0.96 -4.70
CA GLY A 25 -0.84 -0.23 -5.52
C GLY A 25 -0.85 -1.55 -4.74
N TYR A 26 -1.39 -2.61 -5.34
CA TYR A 26 -1.39 -3.94 -4.73
C TYR A 26 0.01 -4.59 -4.69
N PHE A 27 0.84 -4.27 -5.68
CA PHE A 27 2.27 -4.59 -5.76
C PHE A 27 2.65 -6.06 -5.54
N ASP A 28 1.77 -7.01 -5.85
CA ASP A 28 2.13 -8.43 -5.78
C ASP A 28 3.21 -8.79 -6.82
N GLY A 29 4.16 -9.64 -6.44
CA GLY A 29 5.33 -9.99 -7.24
C GLY A 29 6.40 -8.89 -7.39
N VAL A 30 6.12 -7.63 -7.02
CA VAL A 30 7.05 -6.47 -7.10
C VAL A 30 7.89 -6.45 -8.39
N HIS A 31 7.26 -6.73 -9.53
CA HIS A 31 7.93 -6.82 -10.83
C HIS A 31 8.50 -5.46 -11.28
N LEU A 32 9.27 -5.44 -12.38
CA LEU A 32 9.95 -4.23 -12.88
C LEU A 32 9.04 -2.99 -13.03
N GLY A 33 7.81 -3.17 -13.49
CA GLY A 33 6.81 -2.09 -13.53
C GLY A 33 6.49 -1.48 -12.15
N HIS A 34 6.22 -2.30 -11.14
CA HIS A 34 6.01 -1.86 -9.76
C HIS A 34 7.25 -1.15 -9.21
N GLN A 35 8.45 -1.72 -9.44
CA GLN A 35 9.70 -1.11 -9.01
C GLN A 35 9.88 0.29 -9.61
N LYS A 36 9.47 0.50 -10.87
CA LYS A 36 9.54 1.83 -11.50
C LYS A 36 8.63 2.84 -10.80
N VAL A 37 7.39 2.45 -10.48
CA VAL A 37 6.45 3.32 -9.73
C VAL A 37 7.01 3.65 -8.35
N ILE A 38 7.46 2.65 -7.60
CA ILE A 38 8.00 2.83 -6.25
C ILE A 38 9.25 3.71 -6.27
N LYS A 39 10.22 3.43 -7.16
CA LYS A 39 11.44 4.25 -7.30
C LYS A 39 11.13 5.70 -7.69
N THR A 40 10.07 5.93 -8.45
CA THR A 40 9.64 7.30 -8.81
C THR A 40 9.14 8.04 -7.58
N ALA A 41 8.35 7.39 -6.70
CA ALA A 41 7.92 7.99 -5.44
C ALA A 41 9.11 8.28 -4.51
N VAL A 42 10.07 7.36 -4.41
CA VAL A 42 11.31 7.54 -3.63
C VAL A 42 12.11 8.73 -4.13
N GLN A 43 12.34 8.84 -5.44
CA GLN A 43 13.06 9.97 -6.02
C GLN A 43 12.37 11.31 -5.73
N ILE A 44 11.04 11.40 -5.91
CA ILE A 44 10.29 12.63 -5.63
C ILE A 44 10.35 12.98 -4.13
N ALA A 45 10.32 11.99 -3.24
CA ALA A 45 10.46 12.19 -1.80
C ALA A 45 11.82 12.80 -1.46
N GLU A 46 12.91 12.25 -2.02
CA GLU A 46 14.26 12.78 -1.85
C GLU A 46 14.37 14.22 -2.36
N GLU A 47 13.87 14.52 -3.56
CA GLU A 47 13.86 15.86 -4.15
C GLU A 47 13.11 16.89 -3.29
N LYS A 48 12.08 16.44 -2.56
CA LYS A 48 11.24 17.28 -1.69
C LYS A 48 11.69 17.28 -0.22
N GLY A 49 12.70 16.50 0.16
CA GLY A 49 13.07 16.30 1.57
C GLY A 49 11.96 15.65 2.40
N MET A 50 11.13 14.80 1.79
CA MET A 50 10.00 14.09 2.40
C MET A 50 10.31 12.61 2.59
N GLU A 51 9.49 11.91 3.36
CA GLU A 51 9.55 10.44 3.48
C GLU A 51 8.81 9.77 2.31
N ALA A 52 9.41 8.70 1.77
CA ALA A 52 8.80 7.85 0.75
C ALA A 52 8.00 6.73 1.41
N ALA A 53 6.76 6.53 0.96
CA ALA A 53 5.91 5.49 1.49
C ALA A 53 5.25 4.66 0.38
N VAL A 54 4.86 3.44 0.74
CA VAL A 54 4.03 2.56 -0.09
C VAL A 54 2.70 2.34 0.61
N MET A 55 1.60 2.51 -0.11
CA MET A 55 0.27 2.07 0.34
C MET A 55 -0.14 0.85 -0.48
N THR A 56 -0.35 -0.27 0.23
CA THR A 56 -0.77 -1.55 -0.35
C THR A 56 -1.90 -2.16 0.45
N PHE A 57 -2.42 -3.31 0.02
CA PHE A 57 -3.66 -3.87 0.56
C PHE A 57 -3.46 -5.29 1.09
N TYR A 58 -4.25 -5.65 2.11
CA TYR A 58 -4.34 -6.99 2.63
C TYR A 58 -5.75 -7.26 3.22
N PRO A 59 -6.28 -8.49 3.20
CA PRO A 59 -5.81 -9.63 2.41
C PRO A 59 -5.96 -9.35 0.91
N HIS A 60 -5.52 -10.29 0.05
CA HIS A 60 -5.75 -10.21 -1.39
C HIS A 60 -7.21 -9.84 -1.73
N PRO A 61 -7.47 -8.81 -2.57
CA PRO A 61 -8.84 -8.33 -2.86
C PRO A 61 -9.80 -9.42 -3.35
N SER A 62 -9.32 -10.42 -4.09
CA SER A 62 -10.14 -11.55 -4.54
C SER A 62 -10.76 -12.36 -3.39
N VAL A 63 -10.09 -12.46 -2.23
CA VAL A 63 -10.63 -13.14 -1.03
C VAL A 63 -11.90 -12.46 -0.55
N VAL A 64 -11.96 -11.13 -0.66
CA VAL A 64 -13.10 -10.33 -0.22
C VAL A 64 -14.18 -10.26 -1.30
N LEU A 65 -13.77 -10.09 -2.56
CA LEU A 65 -14.67 -9.88 -3.68
C LEU A 65 -15.33 -11.18 -4.16
N ARG A 66 -14.62 -12.31 -4.06
CA ARG A 66 -15.01 -13.62 -4.59
C ARG A 66 -14.72 -14.74 -3.57
N PRO A 67 -15.45 -14.77 -2.44
CA PRO A 67 -15.17 -15.71 -1.35
C PRO A 67 -15.29 -17.18 -1.77
N ASP A 68 -16.12 -17.50 -2.77
CA ASP A 68 -16.36 -18.87 -3.25
C ASP A 68 -15.38 -19.34 -4.34
N SER A 69 -14.44 -18.48 -4.76
CA SER A 69 -13.45 -18.82 -5.79
C SER A 69 -12.18 -19.40 -5.19
N LYS A 70 -11.47 -20.26 -5.94
CA LYS A 70 -10.13 -20.73 -5.53
C LYS A 70 -9.25 -19.51 -5.29
N ARG A 71 -8.76 -19.38 -4.05
CA ARG A 71 -7.87 -18.29 -3.65
C ARG A 71 -6.62 -18.31 -4.54
N GLU A 72 -6.39 -17.21 -5.24
CA GLU A 72 -5.11 -16.98 -5.90
C GLU A 72 -4.04 -16.85 -4.81
N ALA A 73 -2.99 -17.67 -4.92
CA ALA A 73 -1.86 -17.57 -4.02
C ALA A 73 -1.11 -16.27 -4.29
N GLU A 74 -0.84 -15.49 -3.24
CA GLU A 74 -0.01 -14.29 -3.34
C GLU A 74 1.40 -14.69 -3.79
N LEU A 75 1.91 -14.06 -4.85
CA LEU A 75 3.28 -14.29 -5.33
C LEU A 75 4.30 -13.81 -4.29
N THR A 76 3.93 -12.78 -3.54
CA THR A 76 4.78 -12.15 -2.53
C THR A 76 3.96 -11.86 -1.29
N PRO A 77 4.06 -12.68 -0.23
CA PRO A 77 3.42 -12.42 1.06
C PRO A 77 3.88 -11.09 1.66
N ASN A 78 3.09 -10.53 2.58
CA ASN A 78 3.35 -9.20 3.16
C ASN A 78 4.77 -9.02 3.73
N ALA A 79 5.33 -10.03 4.40
CA ALA A 79 6.70 -9.98 4.92
C ALA A 79 7.74 -9.83 3.79
N ALA A 80 7.60 -10.62 2.72
CA ALA A 80 8.48 -10.53 1.56
C ALA A 80 8.28 -9.21 0.78
N LYS A 81 7.05 -8.68 0.69
CA LYS A 81 6.81 -7.35 0.11
C LYS A 81 7.55 -6.29 0.89
N ALA A 82 7.52 -6.37 2.22
CA ALA A 82 8.20 -5.41 3.08
C ALA A 82 9.70 -5.39 2.82
N GLU A 83 10.36 -6.54 2.80
CA GLU A 83 11.79 -6.65 2.47
C GLU A 83 12.12 -6.05 1.09
N LEU A 84 11.30 -6.32 0.07
CA LEU A 84 11.50 -5.78 -1.27
C LEU A 84 11.29 -4.26 -1.33
N PHE A 85 10.31 -3.72 -0.61
CA PHE A 85 10.08 -2.27 -0.55
C PHE A 85 11.22 -1.55 0.20
N GLU A 86 11.74 -2.13 1.27
CA GLU A 86 12.90 -1.59 1.98
C GLU A 86 14.12 -1.48 1.05
N GLN A 87 14.39 -2.54 0.27
CA GLN A 87 15.47 -2.54 -0.72
C GLN A 87 15.29 -1.49 -1.83
N LEU A 88 14.06 -1.04 -2.07
CA LEU A 88 13.75 0.01 -3.04
C LEU A 88 13.84 1.43 -2.45
N GLY A 89 14.14 1.58 -1.15
CA GLY A 89 14.29 2.87 -0.48
C GLY A 89 13.02 3.39 0.19
N VAL A 90 12.03 2.54 0.44
CA VAL A 90 10.78 2.93 1.09
C VAL A 90 10.99 3.08 2.61
N ASN A 91 10.48 4.16 3.20
CA ASN A 91 10.59 4.43 4.63
C ASN A 91 9.44 3.82 5.44
N THR A 92 8.22 3.91 4.90
CA THR A 92 6.99 3.46 5.57
C THR A 92 6.10 2.66 4.62
N ILE A 93 5.53 1.55 5.10
CA ILE A 93 4.53 0.76 4.39
C ILE A 93 3.20 0.85 5.13
N TYR A 94 2.16 1.25 4.41
CA TYR A 94 0.78 1.22 4.87
C TYR A 94 0.09 -0.01 4.29
N PHE A 95 -0.15 -1.01 5.11
CA PHE A 95 -0.98 -2.17 4.79
C PHE A 95 -2.44 -1.81 5.11
N VAL A 96 -3.20 -1.44 4.09
CA VAL A 96 -4.63 -1.10 4.21
C VAL A 96 -5.46 -2.37 4.23
N LYS A 97 -6.31 -2.52 5.24
CA LYS A 97 -7.26 -3.63 5.28
C LYS A 97 -8.29 -3.49 4.15
N PHE A 98 -8.20 -4.38 3.17
CA PHE A 98 -9.19 -4.51 2.12
C PHE A 98 -10.39 -5.28 2.66
N ASP A 99 -11.53 -4.60 2.75
CA ASP A 99 -12.80 -5.17 3.17
C ASP A 99 -13.94 -4.75 2.24
N ARG A 100 -15.14 -5.28 2.48
CA ARG A 100 -16.31 -4.96 1.63
C ARG A 100 -16.63 -3.48 1.63
N THR A 101 -16.50 -2.81 2.77
CA THR A 101 -16.74 -1.37 2.89
C THR A 101 -15.73 -0.57 2.06
N LEU A 102 -14.44 -0.97 2.03
CA LEU A 102 -13.42 -0.31 1.21
C LEU A 102 -13.71 -0.50 -0.26
N SER A 103 -14.10 -1.72 -0.65
CA SER A 103 -14.43 -2.05 -2.04
C SER A 103 -15.61 -1.26 -2.61
N GLN A 104 -16.42 -0.65 -1.74
CA GLN A 104 -17.60 0.14 -2.09
C GLN A 104 -17.34 1.66 -2.02
N LEU A 105 -16.16 2.10 -1.59
CA LEU A 105 -15.84 3.52 -1.57
C LEU A 105 -15.76 4.06 -2.99
N SER A 106 -16.34 5.25 -3.19
CA SER A 106 -16.08 6.03 -4.40
C SER A 106 -14.61 6.47 -4.43
N PRO A 107 -14.04 6.73 -5.61
CA PRO A 107 -12.68 7.25 -5.72
C PRO A 107 -12.45 8.53 -4.89
N GLN A 108 -13.42 9.44 -4.85
CA GLN A 108 -13.35 10.66 -4.06
C GLN A 108 -13.31 10.37 -2.56
N ASN A 109 -14.17 9.46 -2.08
CA ASN A 109 -14.19 9.10 -0.67
C ASN A 109 -12.93 8.35 -0.25
N PHE A 110 -12.35 7.54 -1.15
CA PHE A 110 -11.05 6.93 -0.92
C PHE A 110 -9.99 8.00 -0.65
N VAL A 111 -9.82 8.97 -1.56
CA VAL A 111 -8.84 10.07 -1.43
C VAL A 111 -9.08 10.92 -0.18
N MET A 112 -10.32 11.18 0.22
CA MET A 112 -10.61 11.95 1.43
C MET A 112 -10.39 11.17 2.74
N SER A 113 -10.29 9.83 2.66
CA SER A 113 -10.14 8.95 3.82
C SER A 113 -8.69 8.47 4.04
N THR A 114 -7.80 8.73 3.09
CA THR A 114 -6.38 8.36 3.05
C THR A 114 -5.50 9.59 3.04
#